data_AF-A0A0C9XDQ9-F1
#
_entry.id   AF-A0A0C9XDQ9-F1
#
_cell.length_a   1.000
_cell.length_b   1.000
_cell.length_c   1.000
_cell.angle_alpha   90.00
_cell.angle_beta   90.00
_cell.angle_gamma   90.00
#
_symmetry.space_group_name_H-M   'P 1'
#
loop_
_entity.id
_entity.type
_entity.pdbx_description
1 polymer ?
#
loop_
_entity_poly.entity_id
_entity_poly.type
_entity_poly.pdbx_seq_one_letter_code
_entity_poly.pdbx_strand_id
1 'polypeptide(L)' 'IDQFPQDVSNHRTEEYGRSVEGRSRFGLEVVNAVVDSIGAGRTAILVSPWSKFQGIPYPVQ' A
#
# COMPACT_ATOMS: atom_id res chain seq x y z
N ILE A 1 -5.10 0.80 3.62
CA ILE A 1 -4.02 0.97 2.60
C ILE A 1 -2.79 0.19 3.00
N ASP A 2 -2.24 0.38 4.22
CA ASP A 2 -0.99 -0.27 4.66
C ASP A 2 -0.94 -1.81 4.53
N GLN A 3 -2.07 -2.52 4.70
CA GLN A 3 -2.13 -3.97 4.50
C GLN A 3 -1.88 -4.44 3.06
N PHE A 4 -2.04 -3.58 2.05
CA PHE A 4 -1.86 -3.93 0.63
C PHE A 4 -0.38 -4.11 0.23
N PRO A 5 0.54 -3.15 0.49
CA PRO A 5 1.95 -3.29 0.14
C PRO A 5 2.66 -4.46 0.85
N GLN A 6 2.16 -4.87 2.02
CA GLN A 6 2.77 -5.90 2.86
C GLN A 6 2.39 -7.32 2.42
N ASP A 7 3.37 -8.14 2.06
CA ASP A 7 3.21 -9.53 1.64
C ASP A 7 2.73 -10.46 2.76
N VAL A 8 3.05 -10.11 4.01
CA VAL A 8 2.60 -10.82 5.21
C VAL A 8 1.10 -10.70 5.48
N SER A 9 0.41 -9.71 4.89
CA SER A 9 -1.05 -9.54 5.03
C SER A 9 -1.81 -9.65 3.72
N ASN A 10 -1.19 -9.30 2.59
CA ASN A 10 -1.81 -9.35 1.28
C ASN A 10 -1.48 -10.65 0.55
N HIS A 11 -2.37 -11.64 0.69
CA HIS A 11 -2.28 -12.94 0.02
C HIS A 11 -3.10 -13.02 -1.28
N ARG A 12 -3.46 -11.87 -1.86
CA ARG A 12 -4.24 -11.83 -3.09
C ARG A 12 -3.38 -12.33 -4.26
N THR A 13 -3.98 -13.09 -5.17
CA THR A 13 -3.28 -13.71 -6.31
C THR A 13 -3.52 -13.00 -7.64
N GLU A 14 -4.34 -11.96 -7.62
CA GLU A 14 -4.69 -11.15 -8.79
C GLU A 14 -3.88 -9.84 -8.85
N GLU A 15 -4.27 -8.90 -9.71
CA GLU A 15 -3.58 -7.63 -9.99
C GLU A 15 -3.27 -6.73 -8.78
N TYR A 16 -3.94 -6.90 -7.63
CA TYR A 16 -3.67 -6.16 -6.39
C TYR A 16 -2.77 -6.90 -5.38
N GLY A 17 -2.23 -8.07 -5.71
CA GLY A 17 -1.39 -8.84 -4.77
C GLY A 17 -0.23 -9.63 -5.37
N ARG A 18 -0.33 -10.05 -6.64
CA ARG A 18 0.61 -11.00 -7.27
C ARG A 18 2.06 -10.56 -7.41
N SER A 19 2.35 -9.27 -7.25
CA SER A 19 3.70 -8.69 -7.39
C SER A 19 3.84 -7.46 -6.50
N VAL A 20 5.05 -6.88 -6.42
CA VAL A 20 5.28 -5.61 -5.72
C VAL A 20 4.40 -4.51 -6.32
N GLU A 21 4.35 -4.41 -7.65
CA GLU A 21 3.52 -3.45 -8.36
C GLU A 21 2.04 -3.66 -8.04
N GLY A 22 1.58 -4.91 -7.99
CA GLY A 22 0.20 -5.22 -7.65
C GLY A 22 -0.15 -4.81 -6.22
N ARG A 23 0.73 -5.13 -5.26
CA ARG A 23 0.56 -4.74 -3.85
C ARG A 23 0.60 -3.22 -3.65
N SER A 24 1.34 -2.48 -4.47
CA SER A 24 1.37 -1.01 -4.43
C SER A 24 0.18 -0.35 -5.13
N ARG A 25 -0.48 -1.04 -6.07
CA ARG A 25 -1.51 -0.50 -6.96
C ARG A 25 -2.61 0.26 -6.22
N PHE A 26 -3.22 -0.37 -5.21
CA PHE A 26 -4.33 0.24 -4.47
C PHE A 26 -3.92 1.56 -3.79
N GLY A 27 -2.75 1.60 -3.16
CA GLY A 27 -2.25 2.82 -2.53
C GLY A 27 -2.02 3.94 -3.54
N LEU A 28 -1.46 3.62 -4.71
CA LEU A 28 -1.22 4.58 -5.79
C LEU A 28 -2.52 5.07 -6.44
N GLU A 29 -3.52 4.21 -6.63
CA GLU A 29 -4.84 4.60 -7.12
C GLU A 29 -5.53 5.59 -6.18
N VAL A 30 -5.44 5.37 -4.86
CA VAL A 30 -5.93 6.33 -3.87
C VAL A 30 -5.17 7.65 -3.94
N VAL A 31 -3.83 7.62 -4.01
CA VAL A 31 -3.03 8.84 -4.14
C VAL A 31 -3.43 9.61 -5.39
N ASN A 32 -3.55 8.95 -6.55
CA ASN A 32 -3.96 9.58 -7.80
C ASN A 32 -5.35 10.21 -7.69
N ALA A 33 -6.34 9.49 -7.15
CA ALA A 33 -7.69 10.04 -6.96
C ALA A 33 -7.71 11.29 -6.06
N VAL A 34 -6.89 11.32 -5.01
CA VAL A 34 -6.76 12.49 -4.14
C VAL A 34 -6.01 13.62 -4.86
N VAL A 35 -4.94 13.32 -5.59
CA VAL A 35 -4.22 14.30 -6.42
C VAL A 35 -5.14 14.92 -7.47
N ASP A 36 -6.00 14.15 -8.13
CA ASP A 36 -6.96 14.67 -9.11
C ASP A 36 -8.00 15.58 -8.45
N SER A 37 -8.36 15.29 -7.21
CA SER A 37 -9.35 16.06 -6.45
C SER A 37 -8.80 17.36 -5.87
N ILE A 38 -7.58 17.35 -5.32
CA ILE A 38 -7.02 18.47 -4.54
C ILE A 38 -5.61 18.90 -4.95
N GLY A 39 -4.98 18.28 -5.95
CA GLY A 39 -3.65 18.61 -6.45
C GLY A 39 -2.49 17.99 -5.65
N ALA A 40 -1.40 17.68 -6.36
CA ALA A 40 -0.22 17.01 -5.79
C ALA A 40 0.49 17.82 -4.69
N GLY A 41 0.53 19.15 -4.81
CA GLY A 41 1.16 20.01 -3.78
C GLY A 41 0.42 20.03 -2.42
N ARG A 42 -0.77 19.42 -2.34
CA ARG A 42 -1.58 19.28 -1.11
C ARG A 42 -1.82 17.83 -0.70
N THR A 43 -1.15 16.88 -1.36
CA THR A 43 -1.35 15.45 -1.15
C THR A 43 -0.05 14.80 -0.70
N ALA A 44 -0.12 13.98 0.34
CA ALA A 44 1.01 13.18 0.81
C ALA A 44 0.53 11.79 1.20
N ILE A 45 1.42 10.82 1.09
CA ILE A 45 1.23 9.46 1.60
C ILE A 45 2.23 9.21 2.73
N LEU A 46 1.73 8.73 3.86
CA LEU A 46 2.57 8.23 4.93
C LEU A 46 2.80 6.74 4.70
N VAL A 47 4.07 6.33 4.70
CA VAL A 47 4.46 4.93 4.59
C VAL A 47 5.25 4.56 5.83
N SER A 48 4.94 3.41 6.43
CA SER A 48 5.64 2.89 7.60
C SER A 48 6.24 1.52 7.30
N PRO A 49 7.39 1.47 6.60
CA PRO A 49 8.05 0.21 6.32
C PRO A 49 8.33 -0.55 7.63
N TRP A 50 8.07 -1.86 7.64
CA TRP A 50 8.30 -2.75 8.79
C TRP A 50 7.46 -2.46 10.05
N SER A 51 6.41 -1.64 9.94
CA SER A 51 5.47 -1.43 11.05
C SER A 51 4.77 -2.73 11.43
N LYS A 52 4.75 -3.01 12.74
CA LYS A 52 4.03 -4.16 13.33
C LYS A 52 2.66 -3.77 13.88
N PHE A 53 2.25 -2.52 13.66
CA PHE A 53 1.02 -1.99 14.20
C PHE A 53 -0.18 -2.75 13.62
N GLN A 54 -1.23 -2.95 14.42
CA GLN A 54 -2.42 -3.75 14.06
C GLN A 54 -2.16 -5.23 13.70
N GLY A 55 -1.16 -5.87 14.31
CA GLY A 55 -0.98 -7.33 14.20
C GLY A 55 -0.23 -7.79 12.94
N ILE A 56 0.45 -6.87 12.26
CA ILE A 56 1.36 -7.20 11.15
C ILE A 56 2.57 -7.99 11.70
N PRO A 57 2.80 -9.25 11.25
CA PRO A 57 3.94 -10.05 11.69
C PRO A 57 5.23 -9.65 10.97
N TYR A 58 6.37 -10.18 11.41
CA TYR A 58 7.65 -9.91 10.73
C TYR A 58 7.61 -10.41 9.28
N PRO A 59 8.04 -9.61 8.30
CA PRO A 59 8.35 -10.13 6.98
C PRO A 59 9.47 -11.17 7.11
N VAL A 60 9.30 -12.31 6.45
CA VAL A 60 10.33 -13.33 6.37
C VAL A 60 11.50 -12.72 5.60
N GLN A 61 12.69 -12.68 6.22
CA GLN A 61 13.91 -12.12 5.63
C GLN A 61 14.40 -12.95 4.45
#